data_AF-A0A165RY07-F1
#
_entry.id   AF-A0A165RY07-F1
#
_cell.length_a   1.000
_cell.length_b   1.000
_cell.length_c   1.000
_cell.angle_alpha   90.00
_cell.angle_beta   90.00
_cell.angle_gamma   90.00
#
_symmetry.space_group_name_H-M   'P 1'
#
loop_
_entity.id
_entity.type
_entity.pdbx_description
1 polymer ?
#
loop_
_entity_poly.entity_id
_entity_poly.type
_entity_poly.pdbx_seq_one_letter_code
_entity_poly.pdbx_strand_id
1 'polypeptide(L)'
;MLQAEFGGKHVGKPVDEDEEKVGSVDRKGKLVTEGPKKRLVIRCLQVLLVIAACIASVYTGLIIKTTSTPPPKGTMAAYVLYIFSFLTLL
;
A
#
# COMPACT_ATOMS: atom_id res chain seq x y z
N MET A 1 5.47 5.13 26.52
CA MET A 1 6.38 4.43 25.59
C MET A 1 6.06 4.63 24.09
N LEU A 2 5.03 5.40 23.69
CA LEU A 2 4.70 5.64 22.27
C LEU A 2 5.27 6.97 21.69
N GLN A 3 5.92 7.77 22.52
CA GLN A 3 6.47 9.08 22.12
C GLN A 3 7.82 8.96 21.39
N ALA A 4 8.50 7.81 21.52
CA ALA A 4 9.80 7.54 20.92
C ALA A 4 9.71 6.97 19.50
N GLU A 5 8.61 6.29 19.13
CA GLU A 5 8.52 5.58 17.84
C GLU A 5 7.85 6.38 16.71
N PHE A 6 7.24 7.52 17.02
CA PHE A 6 6.61 8.39 16.03
C PHE A 6 7.17 9.83 16.02
N GLY A 7 8.31 10.07 16.67
CA GLY A 7 8.94 11.40 16.74
C GLY A 7 9.62 11.76 15.42
N GLY A 8 8.92 12.42 14.51
CA GLY A 8 9.49 13.00 13.31
C GLY A 8 10.00 14.41 13.57
N LYS A 9 11.19 14.69 13.00
CA LYS A 9 11.87 15.99 12.77
C LYS A 9 11.99 17.04 13.89
N HIS A 10 11.34 16.91 15.05
CA HIS A 10 11.40 17.89 16.14
C HIS A 10 11.92 17.31 17.46
N VAL A 11 12.77 16.28 17.40
CA VAL A 11 13.54 15.84 18.57
C VAL A 11 14.69 16.84 18.77
N GLY A 12 14.45 17.92 19.53
CA GLY A 12 15.52 18.81 20.01
C GLY A 12 15.30 20.32 19.88
N LYS A 13 14.13 20.81 19.43
CA LYS A 13 13.81 22.24 19.52
C LYS A 13 13.04 22.50 20.84
N PRO A 14 13.42 23.51 21.64
CA PRO A 14 12.62 23.90 22.80
C PRO A 14 11.23 24.29 22.29
N VAL A 15 10.22 23.57 22.77
CA VAL A 15 8.82 23.76 22.40
C VAL A 15 8.33 24.94 23.22
N ASP A 16 8.12 26.09 22.57
CA ASP A 16 7.34 27.18 23.15
C ASP A 16 5.95 26.63 23.53
N GLU A 17 5.46 26.98 24.71
CA GLU A 17 4.33 26.35 25.42
C GLU A 17 2.97 26.40 24.69
N ASP A 18 2.91 26.96 23.48
CA ASP A 18 1.72 27.14 22.65
C ASP A 18 1.67 26.27 21.37
N GLU A 19 2.70 25.48 21.06
CA GLU A 19 2.66 24.60 19.88
C GLU A 19 2.05 23.22 20.20
N GLU A 20 0.95 22.87 19.49
CA GLU A 20 0.24 21.60 19.61
C GLU A 20 1.19 20.39 19.63
N LYS A 21 1.41 19.84 20.84
CA LYS A 21 2.29 18.69 21.04
C LYS A 21 1.75 17.47 20.29
N VAL A 22 2.59 16.88 19.43
CA VAL A 22 2.28 15.61 18.75
C VAL A 22 1.91 14.53 19.78
N GLY A 23 0.78 13.86 19.54
CA GLY A 23 0.21 12.86 20.44
C GLY A 23 -0.70 13.42 21.53
N SER A 24 -0.90 14.74 21.58
CA SER A 24 -1.94 15.38 22.39
C SER A 24 -3.27 15.48 21.63
N VAL A 25 -4.29 16.00 22.32
CA VAL A 25 -5.63 16.21 21.76
C VAL A 25 -5.86 17.72 21.65
N ASP A 26 -6.22 18.18 20.44
CA ASP A 26 -6.62 19.56 20.17
C ASP A 26 -7.88 19.93 20.99
N ARG A 27 -8.13 21.22 21.19
CA ARG A 27 -9.35 21.79 21.79
C ARG A 27 -10.64 21.30 21.14
N LYS A 28 -10.57 20.79 19.91
CA LYS A 28 -11.69 20.18 19.16
C LYS A 28 -11.83 18.67 19.39
N GLY A 29 -11.08 18.07 20.31
CA GLY A 29 -11.13 16.64 20.61
C GLY A 29 -10.41 15.76 19.57
N LYS A 30 -9.58 16.35 18.69
CA LYS A 30 -8.87 15.60 17.63
C LYS A 30 -7.44 15.28 18.05
N LEU A 31 -6.98 14.07 17.74
CA LEU A 31 -5.59 13.66 17.96
C LEU A 31 -4.65 14.42 17.03
N VAL A 32 -3.72 15.17 17.61
CA VAL A 32 -2.62 15.83 16.89
C VAL A 32 -1.62 14.76 16.51
N THR A 33 -1.51 14.46 15.21
CA THR A 33 -0.59 13.44 14.69
C THR A 33 0.36 14.06 13.69
N GLU A 34 1.54 13.48 13.55
CA GLU A 34 2.48 13.95 12.55
C GLU A 34 2.04 13.59 11.12
N GLY A 35 2.18 14.56 10.21
CA GLY A 35 1.96 14.36 8.78
C GLY A 35 0.59 13.78 8.40
N PRO A 36 -0.54 14.31 8.91
CA PRO A 36 -1.87 13.77 8.62
C PRO A 36 -2.17 13.75 7.11
N LYS A 37 -1.71 14.78 6.39
CA LYS A 37 -1.81 14.88 4.93
C LYS A 37 -1.09 13.72 4.21
N LYS A 38 0.12 13.36 4.67
CA LYS A 38 0.92 12.28 4.06
C LYS A 38 0.23 10.92 4.26
N ARG A 39 -0.30 10.66 5.46
CA ARG A 39 -1.05 9.43 5.76
C ARG A 39 -2.30 9.30 4.88
N LEU A 40 -3.01 10.41 4.67
CA LEU A 40 -4.20 10.42 3.81
C LEU A 40 -3.85 10.12 2.34
N VAL A 41 -2.78 10.73 1.82
CA VAL A 41 -2.31 10.46 0.45
C VAL A 41 -1.93 8.99 0.28
N ILE A 42 -1.16 8.43 1.21
CA ILE A 42 -0.75 7.01 1.15
C ILE A 42 -1.97 6.09 1.18
N ARG A 43 -2.95 6.36 2.05
CA ARG A 43 -4.18 5.56 2.11
C ARG A 43 -4.99 5.67 0.82
N CYS A 44 -5.08 6.86 0.24
CA CYS A 44 -5.76 7.04 -1.06
C CYS A 44 -5.05 6.25 -2.16
N LEU A 45 -3.72 6.30 -2.22
CA LEU A 45 -2.92 5.53 -3.17
C LEU A 45 -3.12 4.03 -2.99
N GLN A 46 -3.12 3.54 -1.74
CA GLN A 46 -3.41 2.14 -1.43
C GLN A 46 -4.78 1.71 -1.96
N VAL A 47 -5.82 2.53 -1.77
CA VAL A 47 -7.17 2.23 -2.29
C VAL A 47 -7.17 2.15 -3.82
N LEU A 48 -6.50 3.08 -4.50
CA LEU A 48 -6.39 3.06 -5.97
C LEU A 48 -5.67 1.80 -6.48
N LEU A 49 -4.57 1.40 -5.82
CA LEU A 49 -3.86 0.17 -6.17
C LEU A 49 -4.70 -1.08 -5.95
N VAL A 50 -5.48 -1.14 -4.86
CA VAL A 50 -6.42 -2.25 -4.60
C VAL A 50 -7.49 -2.32 -5.68
N ILE A 51 -8.07 -1.19 -6.08
CA ILE A 51 -9.08 -1.16 -7.16
C ILE A 51 -8.48 -1.65 -8.47
N ALA A 52 -7.28 -1.18 -8.84
CA ALA A 52 -6.59 -1.62 -10.04
C ALA A 52 -6.31 -3.13 -10.03
N ALA A 53 -5.83 -3.67 -8.90
CA ALA A 53 -5.60 -5.10 -8.74
C ALA A 53 -6.89 -5.93 -8.84
N CYS A 54 -7.99 -5.47 -8.23
CA CYS A 54 -9.30 -6.11 -8.36
C CYS A 54 -9.77 -6.15 -9.81
N ILE A 55 -9.67 -5.04 -10.54
CA ILE A 55 -10.05 -4.98 -11.96
C ILE A 55 -9.21 -5.96 -12.78
N ALA A 56 -7.89 -5.98 -12.59
CA ALA A 56 -6.99 -6.89 -13.30
C ALA A 56 -7.31 -8.38 -13.01
N SER A 57 -7.60 -8.71 -11.76
CA SER A 57 -7.97 -10.07 -11.35
C SER A 57 -9.30 -10.52 -11.98
N VAL A 58 -10.32 -9.67 -11.94
CA VAL A 58 -11.63 -9.96 -12.57
C VAL A 58 -11.50 -10.06 -14.08
N TYR A 59 -10.72 -9.17 -14.71
CA TYR A 59 -10.47 -9.19 -16.15
C TYR A 59 -9.80 -10.50 -16.57
N THR A 60 -8.77 -10.93 -15.83
CA THR A 60 -8.09 -12.21 -16.04
C THR A 60 -9.08 -13.38 -16.01
N GLY A 61 -9.95 -13.45 -15.00
CA GLY A 61 -10.91 -14.54 -14.85
C GLY A 61 -12.03 -14.57 -15.90
N LEU A 62 -12.46 -13.40 -16.40
CA LEU A 62 -13.58 -13.30 -17.35
C LEU A 62 -13.15 -13.36 -18.83
N ILE A 63 -11.98 -12.80 -19.16
CA ILE A 63 -11.57 -12.58 -20.56
C ILE A 63 -10.51 -13.58 -21.02
N ILE A 64 -9.67 -14.10 -20.11
CA ILE A 64 -8.71 -15.16 -20.49
C ILE A 64 -9.48 -16.48 -20.63
N LYS A 65 -10.11 -16.65 -21.79
CA LYS A 65 -10.53 -17.98 -22.26
C LYS A 65 -9.27 -18.72 -22.67
N THR A 66 -8.93 -19.79 -21.96
CA THR A 66 -7.88 -20.73 -22.37
C THR A 66 -8.40 -21.54 -23.56
N THR A 67 -8.46 -20.93 -24.74
CA THR A 67 -8.94 -21.59 -25.97
C THR A 67 -7.91 -22.57 -26.53
N SER A 68 -6.68 -22.51 -26.06
CA SER A 68 -5.60 -23.39 -26.46
C SER A 68 -5.40 -24.48 -25.42
N THR A 69 -5.33 -25.73 -25.89
CA THR A 69 -4.84 -26.86 -25.09
C THR A 69 -3.56 -26.45 -24.36
N PRO A 70 -3.42 -26.74 -23.06
CA PRO A 70 -2.25 -26.32 -22.30
C PRO A 70 -0.99 -26.77 -23.03
N PRO A 71 0.05 -25.91 -23.11
CA PRO A 71 1.25 -26.21 -23.87
C PRO A 71 1.78 -27.59 -23.45
N PRO A 72 2.05 -28.50 -24.40
CA PRO A 72 2.49 -29.85 -24.09
C PRO A 72 3.66 -29.83 -23.10
N LYS A 73 3.67 -30.79 -22.17
CA LYS A 73 4.75 -30.93 -21.19
C LYS A 73 6.10 -30.92 -21.91
N GLY A 74 7.01 -30.04 -21.47
CA GLY A 74 8.35 -29.91 -22.04
C GLY A 74 8.53 -28.84 -23.13
N THR A 75 7.50 -28.04 -23.44
CA THR A 75 7.66 -26.90 -24.36
C THR A 75 8.22 -25.66 -23.67
N MET A 76 9.01 -24.85 -24.40
CA MET A 76 9.58 -23.58 -23.92
C MET A 76 8.51 -22.63 -23.35
N ALA A 77 7.32 -22.61 -23.96
CA ALA A 77 6.19 -21.82 -23.50
C ALA A 77 5.75 -22.17 -22.06
N ALA A 78 5.81 -23.45 -21.67
CA ALA A 78 5.45 -23.88 -20.31
C ALA A 78 6.45 -23.38 -19.26
N TYR A 79 7.75 -23.38 -19.58
CA TYR A 79 8.78 -22.85 -18.69
C TYR A 79 8.69 -21.33 -18.56
N VAL A 80 8.42 -20.62 -19.65
CA VAL A 80 8.21 -19.16 -19.63
C VAL A 80 7.03 -18.83 -18.73
N LEU A 81 5.89 -19.53 -18.88
CA LEU A 81 4.74 -19.33 -18.00
C LEU A 81 5.04 -19.63 -16.53
N TYR A 82 5.81 -20.69 -16.24
CA TYR A 82 6.19 -21.04 -14.87
C TYR A 82 7.09 -19.99 -14.22
N ILE A 83 8.06 -19.46 -14.97
CA ILE A 83 8.95 -18.39 -14.49
C ILE A 83 8.16 -17.10 -14.28
N PHE A 84 7.28 -16.76 -15.23
CA PHE A 84 6.43 -15.57 -15.11
C PHE A 84 5.44 -15.68 -13.96
N SER A 85 4.88 -16.85 -13.67
CA SER A 85 4.01 -17.09 -12.51
C SER A 85 4.64 -16.63 -11.19
N PHE A 86 5.94 -16.88 -11.01
CA PHE A 86 6.67 -16.46 -9.81
C PHE A 86 6.85 -14.93 -9.73
N LEU A 87 7.06 -14.29 -10.88
CA LEU A 87 7.23 -12.84 -10.98
C LEU A 87 5.90 -12.09 -10.89
N THR A 88 4.80 -12.71 -11.33
CA THR A 88 3.48 -12.08 -11.36
C THR A 88 2.68 -12.29 -10.09
N LEU A 89 3.11 -13.15 -9.14
CA LEU A 89 2.42 -13.45 -7.88
C LEU A 89 0.88 -13.38 -8.05
N LEU A 90 0.33 -14.35 -8.79
CA LEU A 90 -1.06 -14.77 -8.61
C LEU A 90 -1.15 -15.65 -7.37
#